data_AF-A0A3S1FTY7-F1
#
_entry.id   AF-A0A3S1FTY7-F1
#
_cell.length_a   1.000
_cell.length_b   1.000
_cell.length_c   1.000
_cell.angle_alpha   90.00
_cell.angle_beta   90.00
_cell.angle_gamma   90.00
#
_symmetry.space_group_name_H-M   'P 1'
#
loop_
_entity.id
_entity.type
_entity.pdbx_description
1 polymer ?
#
loop_
_entity_poly.entity_id
_entity_poly.type
_entity_poly.pdbx_seq_one_letter_code
_entity_poly.pdbx_strand_id
1 'polypeptide(L)'
;QEQNPDYQIEITASSAGIPYPDRLKEVQNGKYDALVLPSNLGEQTVIDQQKLDIKASEPVAINNTFVLIHRSEENKALSEDIDKALKELKADGTLAKFSQKWFGEDITTYMK
;
A
#
# COMPACT_ATOMS: atom_id res chain seq x y z
N GLN A 1 12.93 7.32 15.32
CA GLN A 1 13.61 7.46 16.61
C GLN A 1 14.21 8.85 16.83
N GLU A 2 14.67 9.57 15.80
CA GLU A 2 15.23 10.93 15.96
C GLU A 2 14.33 11.92 16.74
N GLN A 3 13.02 11.86 16.54
CA GLN A 3 12.05 12.75 17.22
C GLN A 3 11.55 12.22 18.57
N ASN A 4 11.71 10.91 18.84
CA ASN A 4 11.24 10.25 20.05
C ASN A 4 12.28 9.21 20.50
N PRO A 5 13.45 9.65 20.99
CA PRO A 5 14.58 8.75 21.26
C PRO A 5 14.34 7.84 22.47
N ASP A 6 13.50 8.28 23.42
CA ASP A 6 13.18 7.52 24.64
C ASP A 6 12.19 6.39 24.39
N TYR A 7 11.52 6.39 23.23
CA TYR A 7 10.59 5.34 22.83
C TYR A 7 11.31 4.28 22.00
N GLN A 8 11.70 3.19 22.68
CA GLN A 8 12.22 2.01 21.99
C GLN A 8 11.10 1.27 21.26
N ILE A 9 11.35 0.91 20.00
CA ILE A 9 10.43 0.14 19.17
C ILE A 9 11.12 -1.18 18.86
N GLU A 10 10.47 -2.29 19.19
CA GLU A 10 10.90 -3.61 18.75
C GLU A 10 10.30 -3.90 17.37
N ILE A 11 11.14 -4.16 16.38
CA ILE A 11 10.72 -4.42 15.01
C ILE A 11 11.01 -5.88 14.68
N THR A 12 9.95 -6.65 14.42
CA THR A 12 10.06 -8.01 13.89
C THR A 12 9.75 -8.00 12.40
N ALA A 13 10.67 -8.52 11.58
CA ALA A 13 10.43 -8.68 10.16
C ALA A 13 9.29 -9.69 9.90
N SER A 14 8.40 -9.35 8.97
CA SER A 14 7.39 -10.30 8.50
C SER A 14 8.06 -11.46 7.76
N SER A 15 7.57 -12.67 8.01
CA SER A 15 7.91 -13.90 7.28
C SER A 15 6.89 -14.18 6.19
N ALA A 16 7.37 -14.52 4.99
CA ALA A 16 6.54 -14.87 3.83
C ALA A 16 5.68 -16.13 4.04
N GLY A 17 5.98 -16.96 5.06
CA GLY A 17 5.24 -18.17 5.37
C GLY A 17 3.90 -17.96 6.08
N ILE A 18 3.58 -16.72 6.49
CA ILE A 18 2.33 -16.42 7.21
C ILE A 18 1.40 -15.62 6.28
N PRO A 19 0.19 -16.12 6.02
CA PRO A 19 -0.80 -15.43 5.19
C PRO A 19 -1.14 -14.03 5.72
N TYR A 20 -1.39 -13.09 4.81
CA TYR A 20 -1.72 -11.71 5.15
C TYR A 20 -2.89 -11.56 6.13
N PRO A 21 -4.04 -12.26 5.97
CA PRO A 21 -5.13 -12.16 6.94
C PRO A 21 -4.74 -12.62 8.35
N ASP A 22 -3.84 -13.58 8.46
CA ASP A 22 -3.38 -14.07 9.76
C ASP A 22 -2.46 -13.05 10.45
N ARG A 23 -1.78 -12.17 9.69
CA ARG A 23 -1.04 -11.03 10.27
C ARG A 23 -1.95 -10.04 10.98
N LEU A 24 -3.12 -9.76 10.41
CA LEU A 24 -4.12 -8.91 11.06
C LEU A 24 -4.64 -9.55 12.35
N LYS A 25 -4.80 -10.88 12.38
CA LYS A 25 -5.15 -11.61 13.61
C LYS A 25 -4.04 -11.59 14.66
N GLU A 26 -2.76 -11.57 14.27
CA GLU A 26 -1.66 -11.43 15.22
C GLU A 26 -1.74 -10.10 15.97
N VAL A 27 -2.18 -9.01 15.31
CA VAL A 27 -2.45 -7.73 15.98
C VAL A 27 -3.67 -7.83 16.89
N GLN A 28 -4.79 -8.35 16.38
CA GLN A 28 -6.02 -8.54 17.16
C GLN A 28 -5.80 -9.37 18.44
N ASN A 29 -4.95 -10.40 18.36
CA ASN A 29 -4.66 -11.28 19.49
C ASN A 29 -3.56 -10.73 20.42
N GLY A 30 -3.04 -9.53 20.17
CA GLY A 30 -2.03 -8.88 21.00
C GLY A 30 -0.62 -9.46 20.87
N LYS A 31 -0.32 -10.22 19.80
CA LYS A 31 1.05 -10.67 19.52
C LYS A 31 1.93 -9.51 19.07
N TYR A 32 1.36 -8.55 18.36
CA TYR A 32 2.00 -7.30 17.95
C TYR A 32 1.05 -6.13 18.20
N ASP A 33 1.57 -4.95 18.54
CA ASP A 33 0.75 -3.75 18.73
C ASP A 33 0.30 -3.12 17.40
N ALA A 34 1.08 -3.32 16.34
CA ALA A 34 0.82 -2.77 15.02
C ALA A 34 1.42 -3.65 13.90
N LEU A 35 0.85 -3.52 12.70
CA LEU A 35 1.34 -4.14 11.48
C LEU A 35 1.60 -3.05 10.44
N VAL A 36 2.83 -2.99 9.91
CA VAL A 36 3.19 -2.07 8.83
C VAL A 36 3.41 -2.89 7.55
N LEU A 37 2.45 -2.80 6.64
CA LEU A 37 2.47 -3.44 5.31
C LEU A 37 1.89 -2.48 4.27
N PRO A 38 2.09 -2.74 2.96
CA PRO A 38 1.42 -2.00 1.90
C PRO A 38 -0.11 -2.05 2.05
N SER A 39 -0.77 -0.91 1.91
CA SER A 39 -2.23 -0.75 2.06
C SER A 39 -3.06 -1.18 0.84
N ASN A 40 -2.41 -1.63 -0.22
CA ASN A 40 -3.07 -2.10 -1.44
C ASN A 40 -3.47 -3.59 -1.38
N LEU A 41 -3.44 -4.21 -0.19
CA LEU A 41 -3.72 -5.63 0.02
C LEU A 41 -5.14 -5.90 0.53
N GLY A 42 -5.94 -4.87 0.78
CA GLY A 42 -7.35 -5.00 1.16
C GLY A 42 -7.56 -5.26 2.65
N GLU A 43 -6.72 -4.70 3.52
CA GLU A 43 -6.82 -4.77 4.98
C GLU A 43 -8.25 -4.52 5.46
N GLN A 44 -8.89 -3.46 4.97
CA GLN A 44 -10.21 -3.06 5.45
C GLN A 44 -11.25 -4.12 5.10
N THR A 45 -11.15 -4.72 3.91
CA THR A 45 -12.03 -5.83 3.52
C THR A 45 -11.83 -7.04 4.44
N VAL A 46 -10.58 -7.36 4.80
CA VAL A 46 -10.30 -8.47 5.71
C VAL A 46 -10.81 -8.18 7.12
N ILE A 47 -10.56 -6.97 7.65
CA ILE A 47 -11.03 -6.51 8.95
C ILE A 47 -12.55 -6.62 9.03
N ASP A 48 -13.26 -6.09 8.02
CA ASP A 48 -14.73 -6.07 7.99
C ASP A 48 -15.33 -7.47 7.86
N GLN A 49 -14.82 -8.29 6.93
CA GLN A 49 -15.34 -9.64 6.68
C GLN A 49 -15.09 -10.59 7.85
N GLN A 50 -13.94 -10.46 8.52
CA GLN A 50 -13.57 -11.30 9.66
C GLN A 50 -14.00 -10.70 11.00
N LYS A 51 -14.58 -9.49 10.99
CA LYS A 51 -15.04 -8.76 12.19
C LYS A 51 -13.93 -8.60 13.24
N LEU A 52 -12.74 -8.21 12.77
CA LEU A 52 -11.60 -7.94 13.66
C LEU A 52 -11.82 -6.60 14.39
N ASP A 53 -11.44 -6.53 15.66
CA ASP A 53 -11.54 -5.35 16.52
C ASP A 53 -10.24 -4.53 16.46
N ILE A 54 -9.80 -4.26 15.23
CA ILE A 54 -8.64 -3.44 14.91
C ILE A 54 -9.04 -2.47 13.79
N LYS A 55 -8.26 -1.42 13.59
CA LYS A 55 -8.52 -0.42 12.54
C LYS A 55 -7.27 -0.14 11.72
N ALA A 56 -7.46 0.11 10.44
CA ALA A 56 -6.43 0.74 9.61
C ALA A 56 -6.22 2.19 10.06
N SER A 57 -5.00 2.69 9.90
CA SER A 57 -4.66 4.10 10.06
C SER A 57 -4.41 4.74 8.69
N GLU A 58 -4.28 6.06 8.68
CA GLU A 58 -3.63 6.76 7.56
C GLU A 58 -2.23 6.19 7.28
N PRO A 59 -1.72 6.26 6.03
CA PRO A 59 -0.38 5.78 5.70
C PRO A 59 0.71 6.47 6.52
N VAL A 60 1.54 5.68 7.20
CA VAL A 60 2.73 6.20 7.93
C VAL A 60 3.92 6.48 7.00
N ALA A 61 3.90 5.91 5.80
CA ALA A 61 4.87 6.15 4.74
C ALA A 61 4.20 5.95 3.38
N ILE A 62 4.57 6.77 2.39
CA ILE A 62 4.07 6.66 1.03
C ILE A 62 5.25 6.37 0.10
N ASN A 63 5.17 5.22 -0.58
CA ASN A 63 6.14 4.79 -1.57
C ASN A 63 5.45 4.63 -2.92
N ASN A 64 5.85 5.42 -3.91
CA ASN A 64 5.28 5.32 -5.26
C ASN A 64 5.61 3.95 -5.87
N THR A 65 4.64 3.36 -6.56
CA THR A 65 4.82 2.14 -7.37
C THR A 65 5.11 2.54 -8.81
N PHE A 66 6.12 1.91 -9.41
CA PHE A 66 6.58 2.22 -10.76
C PHE A 66 6.51 0.97 -11.65
N VAL A 67 6.14 1.18 -12.91
CA VAL A 67 6.31 0.16 -13.95
C VAL A 67 7.79 0.15 -14.34
N LEU A 68 8.44 -1.01 -14.20
CA LEU A 68 9.84 -1.17 -14.59
C LEU A 68 9.90 -1.65 -16.05
N ILE A 69 10.59 -0.88 -16.88
CA ILE A 69 10.83 -1.19 -18.29
C ILE A 69 12.34 -1.31 -18.49
N HIS A 70 12.78 -2.37 -19.18
CA HIS A 70 14.19 -2.56 -19.47
C HIS A 70 14.74 -1.39 -20.28
N ARG A 71 15.86 -0.81 -19.82
CA ARG A 71 16.47 0.37 -20.45
C ARG A 71 17.19 -0.04 -21.75
N SER A 72 16.57 0.25 -22.88
CA SER A 72 17.17 0.12 -24.21
C SER A 72 16.53 1.12 -25.19
N GLU A 73 17.18 1.36 -26.34
CA GLU A 73 16.64 2.26 -27.37
C GLU A 73 15.32 1.73 -27.95
N GLU A 74 15.20 0.41 -28.09
CA GLU A 74 13.98 -0.26 -28.58
C GLU A 74 12.79 -0.02 -27.65
N ASN A 75 13.03 0.07 -26.33
CA ASN A 75 11.99 0.25 -25.32
C ASN A 75 11.65 1.71 -25.01
N LYS A 76 12.36 2.67 -25.63
CA LYS A 76 12.15 4.10 -25.33
C LYS A 76 10.73 4.55 -25.65
N ALA A 77 10.22 4.20 -26.83
CA ALA A 77 8.86 4.54 -27.24
C ALA A 77 7.80 3.94 -26.29
N LEU A 78 7.98 2.67 -25.88
CA LEU A 78 7.08 2.01 -24.92
C LEU A 78 7.04 2.75 -23.57
N SER A 79 8.21 3.18 -23.08
CA SER A 79 8.29 3.94 -21.83
C SER A 79 7.56 5.29 -21.93
N GLU A 80 7.76 6.00 -23.04
CA GLU A 80 7.11 7.30 -23.27
C GLU A 80 5.59 7.16 -23.42
N ASP A 81 5.12 6.12 -24.11
CA ASP A 81 3.70 5.84 -24.29
C ASP A 81 3.01 5.44 -22.98
N ILE A 82 3.65 4.61 -22.15
CA ILE A 82 3.13 4.24 -20.81
C ILE A 82 3.06 5.48 -19.92
N ASP A 83 4.10 6.31 -19.88
CA ASP A 83 4.12 7.54 -19.09
C ASP A 83 3.00 8.50 -19.53
N LYS A 84 2.80 8.64 -20.84
CA LYS A 84 1.72 9.47 -21.40
C LYS A 84 0.35 8.93 -21.00
N ALA A 85 0.11 7.64 -21.20
CA ALA A 85 -1.17 7.01 -20.85
C ALA A 85 -1.48 7.14 -19.36
N LEU A 86 -0.50 6.91 -18.47
CA LEU A 86 -0.69 7.05 -17.03
C LEU A 86 -0.99 8.49 -16.61
N LYS A 87 -0.38 9.49 -17.26
CA LYS A 87 -0.69 10.92 -17.03
C LYS A 87 -2.11 11.27 -17.48
N GLU A 88 -2.53 10.78 -18.64
CA GLU A 88 -3.88 11.01 -19.16
C GLU A 88 -4.95 10.37 -18.26
N LEU A 89 -4.74 9.11 -17.83
CA LEU A 89 -5.64 8.40 -16.91
C LEU A 89 -5.69 9.03 -15.50
N LYS A 90 -4.60 9.67 -15.06
CA LYS A 90 -4.61 10.46 -13.81
C LYS A 90 -5.40 11.75 -13.99
N ALA A 91 -5.16 12.46 -15.09
CA ALA A 91 -5.77 13.76 -15.36
C ALA A 91 -7.29 13.67 -15.60
N ASP A 92 -7.77 12.61 -16.25
CA ASP A 92 -9.19 12.41 -16.54
C ASP A 92 -9.98 11.76 -15.38
N GLY A 93 -9.32 11.42 -14.27
CA GLY A 93 -9.92 10.81 -13.09
C GLY A 93 -10.16 9.31 -13.18
N THR A 94 -9.72 8.65 -14.26
CA THR A 94 -9.89 7.19 -14.43
C THR A 94 -9.15 6.42 -13.33
N LEU A 95 -7.93 6.83 -12.96
CA LEU A 95 -7.20 6.17 -11.88
C LEU A 95 -7.92 6.32 -10.54
N ALA A 96 -8.43 7.50 -10.20
CA ALA A 96 -9.21 7.71 -8.97
C ALA A 96 -10.47 6.82 -8.92
N LYS A 97 -11.17 6.69 -10.05
CA LYS A 97 -12.31 5.78 -10.19
C LYS A 97 -11.93 4.32 -9.96
N PHE A 98 -10.78 3.87 -10.48
CA PHE A 98 -10.29 2.52 -10.22
C PHE A 98 -9.87 2.33 -8.76
N SER A 99 -9.21 3.30 -8.17
CA SER A 99 -8.82 3.28 -6.75
C SER A 99 -10.05 3.07 -5.87
N GLN A 100 -11.10 3.87 -6.07
CA GLN A 100 -12.34 3.73 -5.31
C GLN A 100 -13.00 2.36 -5.50
N LYS A 101 -12.97 1.82 -6.72
CA LYS A 101 -13.59 0.51 -7.04
C LYS A 101 -12.88 -0.65 -6.33
N TRP A 102 -11.56 -0.64 -6.29
CA TRP A 102 -10.77 -1.80 -5.84
C TRP A 102 -10.26 -1.68 -4.41
N PHE A 103 -10.04 -0.46 -3.91
CA PHE A 103 -9.49 -0.21 -2.57
C PHE A 103 -10.48 0.49 -1.63
N GLY A 104 -11.57 1.05 -2.15
CA GLY A 104 -12.54 1.78 -1.32
C GLY A 104 -12.10 3.20 -0.95
N GLU A 105 -10.97 3.66 -1.47
CA GLU A 105 -10.43 5.01 -1.29
C GLU A 105 -9.72 5.50 -2.56
N ASP A 106 -9.50 6.81 -2.68
CA ASP A 106 -8.69 7.38 -3.76
C ASP A 106 -7.20 7.44 -3.38
N ILE A 107 -6.50 6.33 -3.63
CA ILE A 107 -5.06 6.23 -3.39
C ILE A 107 -4.21 7.18 -4.27
N THR A 108 -4.79 7.77 -5.32
CA THR A 108 -4.04 8.68 -6.21
C THR A 108 -3.72 10.01 -5.54
N THR A 109 -4.45 10.35 -4.48
CA THR A 109 -4.20 11.54 -3.65
C THR A 109 -2.89 11.47 -2.88
N TYR A 110 -2.38 10.26 -2.61
CA TYR A 110 -1.10 10.03 -1.95
C TYR A 110 0.08 10.05 -2.93
N MET A 111 -0.15 9.84 -4.23
CA MET A 111 0.93 9.75 -5.23
C MET A 111 1.65 11.09 -5.37
N LYS A 112 2.95 11.10 -5.09
CA LYS A 112 3.84 12.25 -5.29
C LYS A 112 4.28 12.37 -6.74
#